data_AF-A0A1J4T1J6-F1
#
_entry.id   AF-A0A1J4T1J6-F1
#
_cell.length_a   1.000
_cell.length_b   1.000
_cell.length_c   1.000
_cell.angle_alpha   90.00
_cell.angle_beta   90.00
_cell.angle_gamma   90.00
#
_symmetry.space_group_name_H-M   'P 1'
#
loop_
_entity.id
_entity.type
_entity.pdbx_description
1 polymer ?
#
loop_
_entity_poly.entity_id
_entity_poly.type
_entity_poly.pdbx_seq_one_letter_code
_entity_poly.pdbx_strand_id
1 'polypeptide(L)'
;MKNRKALKFILCAALGCSAAVPARGGAGRSGGEFLRIIQSPRVVAMGEAGAGLYGDLLGAAAMNPAALARTGYREAAFSYNSWLEGISLQQAAYAHPLGGNKGVLGGSVSMLSMPSIAGFDNSGASAGRVEAGDIAVAFNYAVRLKGPWRDRRLGLFAGGALKYAREKLDTVSAGAVMGDSGLLWVLNAPRGIVGVGLSAQSLGAGFKFDSVTDKAPAVIRGGASYIMLAAGDPLTFALDLKKPNDSPSAVSCGAEYLLRRVVAIRAGYISGSDLGSGLRFGGGVTIKTLQFDYALSSYGKFGAAHRFSLAYKFGKPADVTPHLSPAQEKAVWKTERANLMMREARYYEAVLELNDALTLDPGNIQALELMRKASSMVEVSK
;
A
#
# COMPACT_ATOMS: atom_id res chain seq x y z
N MET A 1 5.76 31.13 -21.09
CA MET A 1 5.05 29.98 -21.72
C MET A 1 5.25 28.61 -21.06
N LYS A 2 6.27 28.39 -20.19
CA LYS A 2 6.56 27.07 -19.58
C LYS A 2 5.58 26.61 -18.47
N ASN A 3 4.93 27.53 -17.73
CA ASN A 3 3.99 27.19 -16.65
C ASN A 3 2.58 26.78 -17.13
N ARG A 4 2.22 27.04 -18.39
CA ARG A 4 0.88 26.74 -18.94
C ARG A 4 0.65 25.24 -19.19
N LYS A 5 1.71 24.44 -19.40
CA LYS A 5 1.58 22.99 -19.65
C LYS A 5 1.36 22.20 -18.35
N ALA A 6 2.05 22.56 -17.26
CA ALA A 6 1.82 21.98 -15.94
C ALA A 6 0.42 22.34 -15.41
N LEU A 7 -0.01 23.60 -15.60
CA LEU A 7 -1.36 24.05 -15.23
C LEU A 7 -2.46 23.32 -16.02
N LYS A 8 -2.27 23.04 -17.31
CA LYS A 8 -3.21 22.23 -18.11
C LYS A 8 -3.30 20.78 -17.64
N PHE A 9 -2.20 20.19 -17.15
CA PHE A 9 -2.21 18.83 -16.60
C PHE A 9 -2.91 18.76 -15.24
N ILE A 10 -2.72 19.77 -14.38
CA ILE A 10 -3.44 19.94 -13.11
C ILE A 10 -4.93 20.16 -13.37
N LEU A 11 -5.30 20.96 -14.38
CA LEU A 11 -6.69 21.22 -14.73
C LEU A 11 -7.37 19.97 -15.32
N CYS A 12 -6.69 19.15 -16.13
CA CYS A 12 -7.23 17.88 -16.62
C CYS A 12 -7.36 16.81 -15.52
N ALA A 13 -6.43 16.75 -14.56
CA ALA A 13 -6.54 15.83 -13.42
C ALA A 13 -7.67 16.24 -12.46
N ALA A 14 -7.92 17.55 -12.30
CA ALA A 14 -9.05 18.07 -11.51
C ALA A 14 -10.40 17.93 -12.24
N LEU A 15 -10.46 18.14 -13.56
CA LEU A 15 -11.70 18.03 -14.37
C LEU A 15 -12.12 16.57 -14.62
N GLY A 16 -11.19 15.60 -14.63
CA GLY A 16 -11.52 14.18 -14.77
C GLY A 16 -12.20 13.55 -13.56
N CYS A 17 -12.12 14.19 -12.38
CA CYS A 17 -12.66 13.65 -11.13
C CYS A 17 -14.17 13.95 -10.95
N SER A 18 -14.77 14.75 -11.84
CA SER A 18 -16.20 15.10 -11.83
C SER A 18 -17.07 14.22 -12.74
N ALA A 19 -16.52 13.19 -13.38
CA ALA A 19 -17.34 12.24 -14.14
C ALA A 19 -18.21 11.42 -13.17
N ALA A 20 -19.49 11.77 -13.08
CA ALA A 20 -20.48 11.04 -12.31
C ALA A 20 -20.65 9.65 -12.91
N VAL A 21 -20.12 8.62 -12.24
CA VAL A 21 -20.45 7.23 -12.55
C VAL A 21 -21.87 6.99 -12.03
N PRO A 22 -22.82 6.51 -12.85
CA PRO A 22 -24.17 6.25 -12.38
C PRO A 22 -24.15 5.17 -11.29
N ALA A 23 -24.78 5.48 -10.14
CA ALA A 23 -25.04 4.50 -9.10
C ALA A 23 -26.00 3.42 -9.64
N ARG A 24 -25.57 2.15 -9.66
CA ARG A 24 -26.45 1.01 -9.90
C ARG A 24 -26.84 0.40 -8.55
N GLY A 25 -28.08 -0.04 -8.42
CA GLY A 25 -28.56 -0.79 -7.24
C GLY A 25 -27.85 -2.14 -7.12
N GLY A 26 -27.43 -2.49 -5.90
CA GLY A 26 -26.69 -3.73 -5.61
C GLY A 26 -25.77 -3.69 -4.37
N ALA A 27 -25.54 -2.52 -3.77
CA ALA A 27 -24.65 -2.34 -2.62
C ALA A 27 -25.07 -3.14 -1.38
N GLY A 28 -24.09 -3.60 -0.60
CA GLY A 28 -24.31 -4.23 0.72
C GLY A 28 -24.67 -5.72 0.65
N ARG A 29 -24.13 -6.45 -0.33
CA ARG A 29 -24.36 -7.90 -0.49
C ARG A 29 -23.12 -8.75 -0.16
N SER A 30 -22.04 -8.13 0.30
CA SER A 30 -20.87 -8.82 0.84
C SER A 30 -20.88 -8.85 2.36
N GLY A 31 -20.36 -9.93 2.94
CA GLY A 31 -19.97 -9.96 4.35
C GLY A 31 -18.61 -9.29 4.53
N GLY A 32 -18.27 -8.84 5.74
CA GLY A 32 -16.96 -8.25 6.00
C GLY A 32 -16.80 -6.79 5.60
N GLU A 33 -17.88 -6.00 5.47
CA GLU A 33 -17.81 -4.61 4.99
C GLU A 33 -16.82 -3.74 5.79
N PHE A 34 -16.57 -4.07 7.06
CA PHE A 34 -15.57 -3.40 7.88
C PHE A 34 -14.15 -3.44 7.29
N LEU A 35 -13.82 -4.46 6.49
CA LEU A 35 -12.52 -4.61 5.82
C LEU A 35 -12.28 -3.56 4.72
N ARG A 36 -13.36 -2.95 4.19
CA ARG A 36 -13.27 -1.86 3.22
C ARG A 36 -13.00 -0.52 3.88
N ILE A 37 -13.20 -0.42 5.19
CA ILE A 37 -12.96 0.80 5.94
C ILE A 37 -11.46 1.04 6.05
N ILE A 38 -11.00 2.06 5.35
CA ILE A 38 -9.59 2.45 5.32
C ILE A 38 -9.21 3.09 6.65
N GLN A 39 -8.21 2.49 7.31
CA GLN A 39 -7.71 2.92 8.61
C GLN A 39 -6.63 3.99 8.52
N SER A 40 -5.86 4.04 7.42
CA SER A 40 -4.82 5.07 7.24
C SER A 40 -5.43 6.47 7.06
N PRO A 41 -5.17 7.42 7.98
CA PRO A 41 -5.62 8.80 7.81
C PRO A 41 -4.99 9.46 6.58
N ARG A 42 -3.72 9.15 6.29
CA ARG A 42 -3.02 9.68 5.11
C ARG A 42 -3.76 9.34 3.82
N VAL A 43 -4.10 8.07 3.62
CA VAL A 43 -4.81 7.61 2.41
C VAL A 43 -6.22 8.18 2.36
N VAL A 44 -6.92 8.21 3.49
CA VAL A 44 -8.28 8.78 3.57
C VAL A 44 -8.27 10.25 3.17
N ALA A 45 -7.32 11.04 3.68
CA ALA A 45 -7.16 12.45 3.35
C ALA A 45 -6.78 12.69 1.87
N MET A 46 -6.16 11.70 1.22
CA MET A 46 -5.89 11.68 -0.22
C MET A 46 -7.10 11.24 -1.06
N GLY A 47 -8.30 11.30 -0.50
CA GLY A 47 -9.53 10.93 -1.21
C GLY A 47 -9.69 9.41 -1.38
N GLU A 48 -9.02 8.61 -0.57
CA GLU A 48 -8.92 7.14 -0.71
C GLU A 48 -8.14 6.68 -1.97
N ALA A 49 -7.37 7.57 -2.58
CA ALA A 49 -6.39 7.23 -3.60
C ALA A 49 -5.08 6.78 -2.94
N GLY A 50 -4.66 5.55 -3.19
CA GLY A 50 -3.49 4.97 -2.54
C GLY A 50 -2.85 3.76 -3.24
N ALA A 51 -3.40 3.25 -4.34
CA ALA A 51 -2.84 2.10 -5.05
C ALA A 51 -1.41 2.37 -5.52
N GLY A 52 -1.12 3.58 -6.01
CA GLY A 52 0.22 4.01 -6.44
C GLY A 52 1.05 4.69 -5.35
N LEU A 53 0.55 4.83 -4.11
CA LEU A 53 1.24 5.50 -3.01
C LEU A 53 2.14 4.53 -2.22
N TYR A 54 3.10 5.10 -1.49
CA TYR A 54 4.02 4.35 -0.62
C TYR A 54 4.53 5.21 0.54
N GLY A 55 5.22 4.57 1.50
CA GLY A 55 5.87 5.24 2.64
C GLY A 55 4.98 5.43 3.88
N ASP A 56 3.84 4.74 3.91
CA ASP A 56 2.93 4.64 5.06
C ASP A 56 2.54 3.17 5.25
N LEU A 57 2.83 2.62 6.44
CA LEU A 57 2.55 1.22 6.79
C LEU A 57 1.06 0.90 6.74
N LEU A 58 0.23 1.71 7.40
CA LEU A 58 -1.23 1.48 7.44
C LEU A 58 -1.82 1.62 6.05
N GLY A 59 -1.36 2.60 5.28
CA GLY A 59 -1.76 2.80 3.89
C GLY A 59 -1.38 1.63 2.99
N ALA A 60 -0.16 1.10 3.14
CA ALA A 60 0.28 -0.06 2.37
C ALA A 60 -0.54 -1.32 2.69
N ALA A 61 -0.80 -1.60 3.97
CA ALA A 61 -1.62 -2.73 4.38
C ALA A 61 -3.10 -2.59 3.95
N ALA A 62 -3.62 -1.36 3.88
CA ALA A 62 -5.00 -1.09 3.50
C ALA A 62 -5.21 -0.95 1.99
N MET A 63 -4.22 -0.50 1.21
CA MET A 63 -4.33 -0.16 -0.21
C MET A 63 -3.58 -1.13 -1.11
N ASN A 64 -2.27 -1.27 -0.94
CA ASN A 64 -1.44 -2.04 -1.85
C ASN A 64 -0.30 -2.68 -1.05
N PRO A 65 -0.35 -4.00 -0.78
CA PRO A 65 0.68 -4.66 0.00
C PRO A 65 2.07 -4.56 -0.66
N ALA A 66 2.17 -4.36 -1.99
CA ALA A 66 3.46 -4.14 -2.65
C ALA A 66 4.19 -2.87 -2.16
N ALA A 67 3.45 -1.86 -1.69
CA ALA A 67 4.04 -0.66 -1.13
C ALA A 67 4.85 -0.92 0.16
N LEU A 68 4.58 -2.03 0.87
CA LEU A 68 5.37 -2.43 2.05
C LEU A 68 6.83 -2.68 1.70
N ALA A 69 7.15 -3.14 0.47
CA ALA A 69 8.51 -3.38 0.03
C ALA A 69 9.36 -2.09 -0.04
N ARG A 70 8.73 -0.90 0.02
CA ARG A 70 9.41 0.40 0.09
C ARG A 70 9.76 0.81 1.51
N THR A 71 9.37 0.03 2.53
CA THR A 71 9.65 0.30 3.93
C THR A 71 11.09 -0.07 4.26
N GLY A 72 11.91 0.93 4.60
CA GLY A 72 13.33 0.72 4.91
C GLY A 72 13.64 0.47 6.39
N TYR A 73 12.75 0.91 7.28
CA TYR A 73 12.91 0.81 8.74
C TYR A 73 11.93 -0.18 9.32
N ARG A 74 12.20 -0.68 10.53
CA ARG A 74 11.13 -1.31 11.32
C ARG A 74 10.13 -0.24 11.67
N GLU A 75 8.85 -0.53 11.49
CA GLU A 75 7.78 0.45 11.67
C GLU A 75 6.63 -0.20 12.42
N ALA A 76 6.19 0.43 13.49
CA ALA A 76 4.96 0.09 14.19
C ALA A 76 3.97 1.25 14.01
N ALA A 77 2.72 0.95 13.73
CA ALA A 77 1.68 1.95 13.55
C ALA A 77 0.39 1.55 14.24
N PHE A 78 -0.28 2.53 14.83
CA PHE A 78 -1.59 2.41 15.42
C PHE A 78 -2.54 3.43 14.80
N SER A 79 -3.80 3.06 14.64
CA SER A 79 -4.85 3.98 14.24
C SER A 79 -6.12 3.77 15.05
N TYR A 80 -6.79 4.88 15.32
CA TYR A 80 -8.11 4.92 15.93
C TYR A 80 -9.03 5.74 15.03
N ASN A 81 -10.18 5.18 14.72
CA ASN A 81 -11.15 5.74 13.82
C ASN A 81 -12.49 5.85 14.53
N SER A 82 -12.90 7.08 14.81
CA SER A 82 -14.26 7.39 15.26
C SER A 82 -15.14 7.50 14.02
N TRP A 83 -15.92 6.46 13.77
CA TRP A 83 -16.83 6.39 12.64
C TRP A 83 -18.23 6.88 13.01
N LEU A 84 -19.15 6.70 12.07
CA LEU A 84 -20.56 7.05 12.14
C LEU A 84 -21.28 6.27 13.24
N GLU A 85 -22.29 6.87 13.87
CA GLU A 85 -23.18 6.22 14.86
C GLU A 85 -22.47 5.50 16.02
N GLY A 86 -21.35 6.07 16.49
CA GLY A 86 -20.59 5.53 17.62
C GLY A 86 -19.77 4.28 17.30
N ILE A 87 -19.72 3.86 16.03
CA ILE A 87 -18.85 2.78 15.57
C ILE A 87 -17.40 3.24 15.69
N SER A 88 -16.53 2.39 16.22
CA SER A 88 -15.10 2.66 16.28
C SER A 88 -14.29 1.53 15.66
N LEU A 89 -13.24 1.88 14.94
CA LEU A 89 -12.27 0.92 14.43
C LEU A 89 -10.87 1.25 14.97
N GLN A 90 -10.14 0.19 15.30
CA GLN A 90 -8.78 0.26 15.79
C GLN A 90 -7.94 -0.67 14.95
N GLN A 91 -6.74 -0.22 14.57
CA GLN A 91 -5.79 -1.09 13.88
C GLN A 91 -4.38 -0.86 14.43
N ALA A 92 -3.71 -1.96 14.76
CA ALA A 92 -2.28 -2.01 15.03
C ALA A 92 -1.59 -2.78 13.90
N ALA A 93 -0.47 -2.25 13.40
CA ALA A 93 0.32 -2.85 12.35
C ALA A 93 1.81 -2.77 12.66
N TYR A 94 2.56 -3.74 12.17
CA TYR A 94 4.02 -3.79 12.28
C TYR A 94 4.64 -4.25 10.95
N ALA A 95 5.77 -3.66 10.59
CA ALA A 95 6.59 -4.07 9.44
C ALA A 95 8.05 -4.29 9.85
N HIS A 96 8.61 -5.38 9.34
CA HIS A 96 9.97 -5.82 9.56
C HIS A 96 10.70 -6.06 8.22
N PRO A 97 11.55 -5.11 7.79
CA PRO A 97 12.41 -5.32 6.63
C PRO A 97 13.52 -6.34 6.91
N LEU A 98 13.66 -7.37 6.06
CA LEU A 98 14.61 -8.47 6.25
C LEU A 98 16.04 -8.17 5.76
N GLY A 99 16.21 -7.06 5.02
CA GLY A 99 17.48 -6.62 4.42
C GLY A 99 17.91 -7.45 3.21
N GLY A 100 18.88 -6.95 2.44
CA GLY A 100 19.52 -7.70 1.36
C GLY A 100 18.55 -8.15 0.26
N ASN A 101 17.58 -7.30 -0.09
CA ASN A 101 16.50 -7.58 -1.04
C ASN A 101 15.55 -8.75 -0.70
N LYS A 102 15.62 -9.32 0.52
CA LYS A 102 14.76 -10.44 0.95
C LYS A 102 13.31 -10.02 1.23
N GLY A 103 12.97 -8.76 1.01
CA GLY A 103 11.63 -8.23 1.22
C GLY A 103 11.35 -7.75 2.65
N VAL A 104 10.07 -7.54 2.92
CA VAL A 104 9.53 -6.98 4.15
C VAL A 104 8.38 -7.88 4.60
N LEU A 105 8.43 -8.33 5.85
CA LEU A 105 7.30 -9.00 6.50
C LEU A 105 6.46 -7.96 7.24
N GLY A 106 5.15 -8.15 7.29
CA GLY A 106 4.27 -7.30 8.06
C GLY A 106 3.12 -8.07 8.69
N GLY A 107 2.57 -7.53 9.76
CA GLY A 107 1.41 -8.08 10.44
C GLY A 107 0.49 -6.95 10.89
N SER A 108 -0.82 -7.19 10.89
CA SER A 108 -1.76 -6.24 11.45
C SER A 108 -2.96 -6.92 12.10
N VAL A 109 -3.50 -6.28 13.13
CA VAL A 109 -4.76 -6.65 13.77
C VAL A 109 -5.69 -5.44 13.70
N SER A 110 -6.90 -5.65 13.22
CA SER A 110 -7.96 -4.65 13.15
C SER A 110 -9.15 -5.13 13.96
N MET A 111 -9.76 -4.23 14.74
CA MET A 111 -10.95 -4.51 15.54
C MET A 111 -12.00 -3.44 15.25
N LEU A 112 -13.22 -3.88 14.99
CA LEU A 112 -14.40 -3.02 14.91
C LEU A 112 -15.25 -3.26 16.15
N SER A 113 -15.70 -2.17 16.77
CA SER A 113 -16.59 -2.21 17.92
C SER A 113 -17.77 -1.27 17.70
N MET A 114 -18.96 -1.73 18.05
CA MET A 114 -20.20 -0.97 17.97
C MET A 114 -20.85 -0.90 19.35
N PRO A 115 -21.60 0.18 19.65
CA PRO A 115 -22.42 0.24 20.85
C PRO A 115 -23.46 -0.89 20.85
N SER A 116 -23.76 -1.41 22.03
CA SER A 116 -24.80 -2.43 22.19
C SER A 116 -26.17 -1.87 21.77
N ILE A 117 -26.93 -2.62 21.00
CA ILE A 117 -28.28 -2.26 20.56
C ILE A 117 -29.29 -2.90 21.52
N ALA A 118 -30.36 -2.18 21.88
CA ALA A 118 -31.44 -2.76 22.67
C ALA A 118 -32.18 -3.82 21.82
N GLY A 119 -32.21 -5.06 22.31
CA GLY A 119 -32.96 -6.15 21.70
C GLY A 119 -34.41 -6.13 22.13
N PHE A 120 -35.31 -6.44 21.21
CA PHE A 120 -36.75 -6.61 21.47
C PHE A 120 -37.22 -7.94 20.89
N ASP A 121 -38.12 -8.62 21.59
CA ASP A 121 -38.75 -9.84 21.09
C ASP A 121 -39.92 -9.52 20.15
N ASN A 122 -40.56 -10.57 19.62
CA ASN A 122 -41.71 -10.45 18.73
C ASN A 122 -42.96 -9.80 19.36
N SER A 123 -42.99 -9.67 20.69
CA SER A 123 -44.06 -9.02 21.45
C SER A 123 -43.74 -7.55 21.79
N GLY A 124 -42.53 -7.09 21.44
CA GLY A 124 -42.04 -5.75 21.76
C GLY A 124 -41.49 -5.62 23.18
N ALA A 125 -41.36 -6.71 23.93
CA ALA A 125 -40.72 -6.71 25.24
C ALA A 125 -39.19 -6.68 25.08
N SER A 126 -38.50 -6.06 26.04
CA SER A 126 -37.03 -5.97 25.99
C SER A 126 -36.40 -7.35 26.15
N ALA A 127 -35.63 -7.78 25.16
CA ALA A 127 -34.98 -9.08 25.07
C ALA A 127 -33.47 -9.01 25.38
N GLY A 128 -33.03 -7.99 26.13
CA GLY A 128 -31.62 -7.78 26.48
C GLY A 128 -30.88 -6.86 25.51
N ARG A 129 -29.56 -7.02 25.40
CA ARG A 129 -28.68 -6.20 24.56
C ARG A 129 -27.98 -7.06 23.52
N VAL A 130 -27.98 -6.58 22.28
CA VAL A 130 -27.30 -7.19 21.14
C VAL A 130 -25.94 -6.53 21.00
N GLU A 131 -24.87 -7.32 21.11
CA GLU A 131 -23.50 -6.87 20.88
C GLU A 131 -23.00 -7.33 19.51
N ALA A 132 -22.31 -6.43 18.81
CA ALA A 132 -21.69 -6.72 17.52
C ALA A 132 -20.24 -6.25 17.53
N GLY A 133 -19.36 -7.04 16.93
CA GLY A 133 -17.95 -6.70 16.83
C GLY A 133 -17.20 -7.64 15.91
N ASP A 134 -16.21 -7.07 15.23
CA ASP A 134 -15.45 -7.77 14.21
C ASP A 134 -13.96 -7.69 14.50
N ILE A 135 -13.23 -8.74 14.12
CA ILE A 135 -11.78 -8.78 14.22
C ILE A 135 -11.20 -9.30 12.91
N ALA A 136 -10.11 -8.68 12.46
CA ALA A 136 -9.32 -9.17 11.35
C ALA A 136 -7.83 -9.20 11.70
N VAL A 137 -7.17 -10.28 11.31
CA VAL A 137 -5.72 -10.44 11.41
C VAL A 137 -5.17 -10.62 10.00
N ALA A 138 -4.08 -9.92 9.70
CA ALA A 138 -3.41 -9.99 8.41
C ALA A 138 -1.92 -10.26 8.58
N PHE A 139 -1.39 -11.13 7.73
CA PHE A 139 0.04 -11.31 7.53
C PHE A 139 0.39 -10.86 6.12
N ASN A 140 1.47 -10.09 5.97
CA ASN A 140 1.86 -9.46 4.72
C ASN A 140 3.30 -9.81 4.38
N TYR A 141 3.58 -10.02 3.11
CA TYR A 141 4.94 -10.09 2.59
C TYR A 141 5.05 -9.30 1.31
N ALA A 142 6.10 -8.49 1.18
CA ALA A 142 6.35 -7.69 -0.01
C ALA A 142 7.82 -7.69 -0.37
N VAL A 143 8.11 -7.71 -1.67
CA VAL A 143 9.46 -7.81 -2.20
C VAL A 143 9.63 -6.94 -3.43
N ARG A 144 10.87 -6.48 -3.66
CA ARG A 144 11.26 -5.81 -4.88
C ARG A 144 11.65 -6.86 -5.93
N LEU A 145 10.93 -6.87 -7.04
CA LEU A 145 11.14 -7.82 -8.14
C LEU A 145 12.27 -7.38 -9.07
N LYS A 146 12.25 -6.10 -9.50
CA LYS A 146 13.18 -5.58 -10.51
C LYS A 146 13.41 -4.09 -10.33
N GLY A 147 14.57 -3.57 -10.67
CA GLY A 147 14.80 -2.13 -10.78
C GLY A 147 16.29 -1.78 -10.79
N PRO A 148 16.63 -0.48 -10.89
CA PRO A 148 18.03 -0.04 -10.94
C PRO A 148 18.77 -0.38 -9.65
N TRP A 149 20.03 -0.79 -9.76
CA TRP A 149 20.85 -1.19 -8.61
C TRP A 149 21.22 0.02 -7.74
N ARG A 150 21.46 1.16 -8.41
CA ARG A 150 21.83 2.43 -7.78
C ARG A 150 20.73 3.02 -6.91
N ASP A 151 19.45 2.81 -7.28
CA ASP A 151 18.33 3.33 -6.51
C ASP A 151 17.28 2.26 -6.25
N ARG A 152 17.45 1.58 -5.12
CA ARG A 152 16.51 0.58 -4.60
C ARG A 152 15.12 1.17 -4.30
N ARG A 153 14.98 2.50 -4.31
CA ARG A 153 13.68 3.18 -4.17
C ARG A 153 12.83 3.11 -5.43
N LEU A 154 13.44 2.85 -6.57
CA LEU A 154 12.79 2.68 -7.86
C LEU A 154 12.67 1.19 -8.20
N GLY A 155 11.76 0.86 -9.11
CA GLY A 155 11.57 -0.49 -9.60
C GLY A 155 10.15 -1.01 -9.48
N LEU A 156 9.99 -2.28 -9.83
CA LEU A 156 8.78 -3.05 -9.70
C LEU A 156 8.81 -3.80 -8.37
N PHE A 157 7.74 -3.65 -7.61
CA PHE A 157 7.51 -4.26 -6.32
C PHE A 157 6.24 -5.10 -6.40
N ALA A 158 6.22 -6.20 -5.66
CA ALA A 158 5.05 -7.05 -5.50
C ALA A 158 4.83 -7.33 -4.02
N GLY A 159 3.58 -7.56 -3.64
CA GLY A 159 3.25 -7.96 -2.29
C GLY A 159 1.97 -8.75 -2.25
N GLY A 160 1.82 -9.53 -1.20
CA GLY A 160 0.61 -10.27 -0.89
C GLY A 160 0.32 -10.24 0.60
N ALA A 161 -0.94 -10.44 0.94
CA ALA A 161 -1.36 -10.62 2.31
C ALA A 161 -2.32 -11.80 2.45
N LEU A 162 -2.23 -12.50 3.58
CA LEU A 162 -3.22 -13.47 4.01
C LEU A 162 -3.99 -12.84 5.18
N LYS A 163 -5.31 -12.81 5.06
CA LYS A 163 -6.22 -12.21 6.04
C LYS A 163 -7.17 -13.26 6.58
N TYR A 164 -7.40 -13.23 7.88
CA TYR A 164 -8.48 -13.95 8.52
C TYR A 164 -9.36 -12.93 9.23
N ALA A 165 -10.65 -12.94 8.92
CA ALA A 165 -11.63 -12.07 9.55
C ALA A 165 -12.70 -12.91 10.23
N ARG A 166 -13.20 -12.41 11.35
CA ARG A 166 -14.32 -12.98 12.09
C ARG A 166 -15.29 -11.87 12.44
N GLU A 167 -16.54 -12.08 12.10
CA GLU A 167 -17.66 -11.21 12.48
C GLU A 167 -18.45 -11.91 13.58
N LYS A 168 -18.83 -11.15 14.61
CA LYS A 168 -19.70 -11.63 15.70
C LYS A 168 -20.93 -10.73 15.77
N LEU A 169 -22.09 -11.37 15.66
CA LEU A 169 -23.40 -10.75 15.82
C LEU A 169 -24.16 -11.54 16.89
N ASP A 170 -24.20 -11.01 18.11
CA ASP A 170 -24.79 -11.65 19.28
C ASP A 170 -24.24 -13.06 19.53
N THR A 171 -25.04 -14.10 19.23
CA THR A 171 -24.69 -15.51 19.40
C THR A 171 -24.06 -16.14 18.15
N VAL A 172 -24.18 -15.51 16.99
CA VAL A 172 -23.70 -16.04 15.71
C VAL A 172 -22.33 -15.45 15.38
N SER A 173 -21.44 -16.30 14.86
CA SER A 173 -20.15 -15.83 14.35
C SER A 173 -19.80 -16.48 13.01
N ALA A 174 -19.30 -15.67 12.09
CA ALA A 174 -18.81 -16.12 10.79
C ALA A 174 -17.32 -15.80 10.66
N GLY A 175 -16.57 -16.71 10.03
CA GLY A 175 -15.16 -16.53 9.74
C GLY A 175 -14.88 -16.66 8.25
N ALA A 176 -13.92 -15.88 7.76
CA ALA A 176 -13.49 -15.92 6.37
C ALA A 176 -11.96 -15.82 6.27
N VAL A 177 -11.37 -16.64 5.40
CA VAL A 177 -9.98 -16.48 4.95
C VAL A 177 -9.99 -15.77 3.61
N MET A 178 -9.13 -14.76 3.49
CA MET A 178 -9.02 -13.89 2.33
C MET A 178 -7.55 -13.64 1.99
N GLY A 179 -7.30 -13.30 0.73
CA GLY A 179 -6.00 -12.91 0.21
C GLY A 179 -6.04 -11.52 -0.40
N ASP A 180 -4.95 -10.79 -0.23
CA ASP A 180 -4.66 -9.57 -0.97
C ASP A 180 -3.43 -9.78 -1.85
N SER A 181 -3.41 -9.11 -2.99
CA SER A 181 -2.26 -9.05 -3.87
C SER A 181 -2.07 -7.63 -4.40
N GLY A 182 -0.82 -7.29 -4.70
CA GLY A 182 -0.45 -5.96 -5.10
C GLY A 182 0.79 -5.94 -5.99
N LEU A 183 0.79 -4.99 -6.92
CA LEU A 183 1.93 -4.61 -7.73
C LEU A 183 2.10 -3.09 -7.63
N LEU A 184 3.34 -2.64 -7.51
CA LEU A 184 3.69 -1.22 -7.49
C LEU A 184 4.92 -1.01 -8.36
N TRP A 185 4.82 -0.15 -9.36
CA TRP A 185 5.94 0.23 -10.20
C TRP A 185 6.32 1.69 -9.96
N VAL A 186 7.51 1.92 -9.41
CA VAL A 186 8.05 3.24 -9.14
C VAL A 186 9.12 3.59 -10.16
N LEU A 187 8.88 4.68 -10.89
CA LEU A 187 9.68 5.13 -12.02
C LEU A 187 10.20 6.55 -11.78
N ASN A 188 11.43 6.81 -12.24
CA ASN A 188 11.96 8.16 -12.27
C ASN A 188 11.39 8.92 -13.48
N ALA A 189 10.96 10.16 -13.26
CA ALA A 189 10.47 11.06 -14.30
C ALA A 189 11.31 12.36 -14.31
N PRO A 190 11.36 13.12 -15.41
CA PRO A 190 12.26 14.28 -15.56
C PRO A 190 12.12 15.38 -14.50
N ARG A 191 11.02 15.40 -13.72
CA ARG A 191 10.76 16.39 -12.65
C ARG A 191 10.16 15.76 -11.39
N GLY A 192 10.28 14.45 -11.21
CA GLY A 192 9.60 13.78 -10.12
C GLY A 192 9.69 12.25 -10.17
N ILE A 193 8.89 11.60 -9.33
CA ILE A 193 8.78 10.15 -9.25
C ILE A 193 7.33 9.78 -9.55
N VAL A 194 7.12 8.83 -10.46
CA VAL A 194 5.80 8.28 -10.77
C VAL A 194 5.68 6.92 -10.09
N GLY A 195 4.57 6.68 -9.39
CA GLY A 195 4.17 5.36 -8.91
C GLY A 195 2.95 4.89 -9.69
N VAL A 196 2.94 3.67 -10.21
CA VAL A 196 1.76 3.03 -10.81
C VAL A 196 1.46 1.78 -10.03
N GLY A 197 0.24 1.67 -9.50
CA GLY A 197 -0.15 0.59 -8.62
C GLY A 197 -1.38 -0.15 -9.11
N LEU A 198 -1.38 -1.46 -8.92
CA LEU A 198 -2.53 -2.33 -9.07
C LEU A 198 -2.65 -3.17 -7.81
N SER A 199 -3.86 -3.33 -7.28
CA SER A 199 -4.08 -4.14 -6.09
C SER A 199 -5.45 -4.82 -6.15
N ALA A 200 -5.51 -6.05 -5.67
CA ALA A 200 -6.75 -6.76 -5.40
C ALA A 200 -6.80 -7.11 -3.92
N GLN A 201 -7.88 -6.76 -3.25
CA GLN A 201 -8.03 -6.85 -1.81
C GLN A 201 -9.19 -7.77 -1.46
N SER A 202 -9.06 -8.49 -0.34
CA SER A 202 -10.11 -9.30 0.27
C SER A 202 -10.72 -10.32 -0.69
N LEU A 203 -9.88 -10.95 -1.51
CA LEU A 203 -10.28 -12.06 -2.39
C LEU A 203 -10.41 -13.34 -1.55
N GLY A 204 -11.57 -13.97 -1.54
CA GLY A 204 -11.77 -15.19 -0.77
C GLY A 204 -13.12 -15.84 -1.03
N ALA A 205 -13.32 -17.03 -0.45
CA ALA A 205 -14.56 -17.79 -0.58
C ALA A 205 -15.77 -17.09 0.05
N GLY A 206 -15.54 -16.15 0.98
CA GLY A 206 -16.58 -15.39 1.66
C GLY A 206 -16.75 -15.75 3.13
N PHE A 207 -17.73 -15.14 3.77
CA PHE A 207 -18.11 -15.37 5.16
C PHE A 207 -19.20 -16.43 5.21
N LYS A 208 -18.97 -17.51 5.96
CA LYS A 208 -19.96 -18.56 6.16
C LYS A 208 -20.75 -18.29 7.43
N PHE A 209 -22.02 -17.90 7.28
CA PHE A 209 -23.01 -17.80 8.34
C PHE A 209 -23.87 -19.07 8.33
N ASP A 210 -23.65 -19.97 9.29
CA ASP A 210 -24.32 -21.26 9.40
C ASP A 210 -24.35 -22.09 8.09
N SER A 211 -25.37 -21.89 7.24
CA SER A 211 -25.57 -22.57 5.95
C SER A 211 -25.44 -21.66 4.70
N VAL A 212 -25.38 -20.33 4.87
CA VAL A 212 -25.29 -19.36 3.77
C VAL A 212 -23.88 -18.76 3.72
N THR A 213 -23.32 -18.64 2.52
CA THR A 213 -22.00 -18.03 2.30
C THR A 213 -22.15 -16.70 1.60
N ASP A 214 -21.87 -15.61 2.31
CA ASP A 214 -21.83 -14.27 1.74
C ASP A 214 -20.47 -14.01 1.11
N LYS A 215 -20.47 -13.36 -0.06
CA LYS A 215 -19.23 -13.12 -0.81
C LYS A 215 -18.30 -12.20 -0.01
N ALA A 216 -17.00 -12.45 -0.12
CA ALA A 216 -15.99 -11.58 0.47
C ALA A 216 -16.07 -10.16 -0.13
N PRO A 217 -15.65 -9.12 0.61
CA PRO A 217 -15.80 -7.71 0.22
C PRO A 217 -14.68 -7.29 -0.74
N ALA A 218 -14.54 -8.01 -1.84
CA ALA A 218 -13.42 -7.88 -2.76
C ALA A 218 -13.39 -6.51 -3.45
N VAL A 219 -12.19 -5.91 -3.52
CA VAL A 219 -11.96 -4.61 -4.19
C VAL A 219 -10.75 -4.70 -5.09
N ILE A 220 -10.92 -4.35 -6.36
CA ILE A 220 -9.82 -4.16 -7.30
C ILE A 220 -9.56 -2.66 -7.44
N ARG A 221 -8.29 -2.27 -7.35
CA ARG A 221 -7.86 -0.88 -7.50
C ARG A 221 -6.75 -0.78 -8.53
N GLY A 222 -6.80 0.27 -9.32
CA GLY A 222 -5.69 0.69 -10.16
C GLY A 222 -5.49 2.18 -10.03
N GLY A 223 -4.24 2.61 -9.91
CA GLY A 223 -3.97 4.01 -9.65
C GLY A 223 -2.56 4.44 -9.97
N ALA A 224 -2.36 5.74 -9.98
CA ALA A 224 -1.08 6.37 -10.23
C ALA A 224 -0.83 7.49 -9.21
N SER A 225 0.43 7.67 -8.86
CA SER A 225 0.91 8.78 -8.06
C SER A 225 2.03 9.51 -8.77
N TYR A 226 2.14 10.81 -8.53
CA TYR A 226 3.22 11.64 -9.04
C TYR A 226 3.74 12.57 -7.96
N ILE A 227 5.01 12.39 -7.60
CA ILE A 227 5.70 13.20 -6.59
C ILE A 227 6.63 14.14 -7.32
N MET A 228 6.43 15.44 -7.16
CA MET A 228 7.32 16.48 -7.67
C MET A 228 7.82 17.39 -6.54
N LEU A 229 8.81 18.22 -6.81
CA LEU A 229 9.28 19.24 -5.87
C LEU A 229 8.66 20.59 -6.22
N ALA A 230 7.90 21.17 -5.29
CA ALA A 230 7.33 22.50 -5.38
C ALA A 230 7.93 23.38 -4.27
N ALA A 231 8.62 24.46 -4.65
CA ALA A 231 9.34 25.33 -3.72
C ALA A 231 10.35 24.59 -2.81
N GLY A 232 10.95 23.50 -3.31
CA GLY A 232 11.91 22.66 -2.57
C GLY A 232 11.28 21.52 -1.76
N ASP A 233 9.95 21.54 -1.60
CA ASP A 233 9.21 20.57 -0.81
C ASP A 233 8.44 19.55 -1.68
N PRO A 234 8.28 18.30 -1.21
CA PRO A 234 7.50 17.29 -1.95
C PRO A 234 6.02 17.67 -2.07
N LEU A 235 5.51 17.61 -3.30
CA LEU A 235 4.10 17.70 -3.63
C LEU A 235 3.70 16.42 -4.38
N THR A 236 2.83 15.64 -3.77
CA THR A 236 2.35 14.34 -4.26
C THR A 236 0.94 14.49 -4.77
N PHE A 237 0.66 13.99 -5.96
CA PHE A 237 -0.69 13.77 -6.48
C PHE A 237 -0.98 12.27 -6.55
N ALA A 238 -2.24 11.90 -6.36
CA ALA A 238 -2.72 10.53 -6.51
C ALA A 238 -4.06 10.51 -7.27
N LEU A 239 -4.24 9.49 -8.10
CA LEU A 239 -5.47 9.20 -8.83
C LEU A 239 -5.68 7.69 -8.85
N ASP A 240 -6.84 7.24 -8.39
CA ASP A 240 -7.21 5.83 -8.32
C ASP A 240 -8.60 5.59 -8.92
N LEU A 241 -8.76 4.44 -9.55
CA LEU A 241 -10.02 3.81 -9.91
C LEU A 241 -10.24 2.62 -8.99
N LYS A 242 -11.35 2.61 -8.26
CA LYS A 242 -11.76 1.49 -7.40
C LYS A 242 -12.97 0.79 -7.97
N LYS A 243 -12.93 -0.55 -8.03
CA LYS A 243 -14.07 -1.39 -8.40
C LYS A 243 -14.32 -2.43 -7.32
N PRO A 244 -15.28 -2.19 -6.42
CA PRO A 244 -15.82 -3.22 -5.53
C PRO A 244 -16.68 -4.22 -6.30
N ASN A 245 -16.88 -5.41 -5.73
CA ASN A 245 -17.67 -6.48 -6.34
C ASN A 245 -19.19 -6.26 -6.30
N ASP A 246 -19.70 -5.56 -5.28
CA ASP A 246 -21.13 -5.30 -5.04
C ASP A 246 -21.53 -3.82 -5.28
N SER A 247 -20.56 -2.93 -5.45
CA SER A 247 -20.77 -1.48 -5.67
C SER A 247 -20.42 -1.01 -7.09
N PRO A 248 -20.93 0.17 -7.53
CA PRO A 248 -20.39 0.88 -8.68
C PRO A 248 -18.90 1.20 -8.53
N SER A 249 -18.22 1.41 -9.65
CA SER A 249 -16.84 1.89 -9.65
C SER A 249 -16.78 3.34 -9.18
N ALA A 250 -15.75 3.66 -8.41
CA ALA A 250 -15.51 5.01 -7.93
C ALA A 250 -14.15 5.53 -8.41
N VAL A 251 -14.06 6.84 -8.53
CA VAL A 251 -12.83 7.57 -8.88
C VAL A 251 -12.39 8.36 -7.66
N SER A 252 -11.11 8.31 -7.36
CA SER A 252 -10.51 8.96 -6.19
C SER A 252 -9.33 9.79 -6.63
N CYS A 253 -9.23 11.03 -6.17
CA CYS A 253 -8.09 11.90 -6.46
C CYS A 253 -7.66 12.66 -5.19
N GLY A 254 -6.36 12.94 -5.07
CA GLY A 254 -5.82 13.61 -3.90
C GLY A 254 -4.48 14.29 -4.13
N ALA A 255 -4.18 15.25 -3.26
CA ALA A 255 -2.91 15.98 -3.23
C ALA A 255 -2.37 16.08 -1.79
N GLU A 256 -1.06 15.90 -1.64
CA GLU A 256 -0.32 16.02 -0.38
C GLU A 256 0.86 16.96 -0.59
N TYR A 257 0.93 18.04 0.19
CA TYR A 257 2.07 18.93 0.26
C TYR A 257 2.80 18.74 1.58
N LEU A 258 4.09 18.40 1.52
CA LEU A 258 4.90 18.11 2.69
C LEU A 258 5.84 19.29 3.01
N LEU A 259 5.30 20.31 3.67
CA LEU A 259 6.00 21.52 4.06
C LEU A 259 7.21 21.21 4.95
N ARG A 260 8.38 21.62 4.48
CA ARG A 260 9.70 21.38 5.10
C ARG A 260 9.96 19.92 5.47
N ARG A 261 9.30 18.96 4.80
CA ARG A 261 9.36 17.53 5.12
C ARG A 261 8.86 17.15 6.53
N VAL A 262 8.16 18.06 7.21
CA VAL A 262 7.68 17.88 8.59
C VAL A 262 6.17 17.91 8.65
N VAL A 263 5.54 18.93 8.05
CA VAL A 263 4.09 19.12 8.12
C VAL A 263 3.47 18.72 6.78
N ALA A 264 2.60 17.72 6.81
CA ALA A 264 1.82 17.30 5.66
C ALA A 264 0.45 17.99 5.68
N ILE A 265 0.07 18.59 4.56
CA ILE A 265 -1.28 19.10 4.32
C ILE A 265 -1.86 18.32 3.16
N ARG A 266 -3.07 17.77 3.35
CA ARG A 266 -3.68 16.82 2.42
C ARG A 266 -5.13 17.20 2.15
N ALA A 267 -5.50 17.07 0.89
CA ALA A 267 -6.88 17.21 0.45
C ALA A 267 -7.15 16.20 -0.66
N GLY A 268 -8.36 15.66 -0.68
CA GLY A 268 -8.78 14.72 -1.69
C GLY A 268 -10.29 14.69 -1.87
N TYR A 269 -10.70 14.06 -2.95
CA TYR A 269 -12.09 13.92 -3.33
C TYR A 269 -12.35 12.51 -3.85
N ILE A 270 -13.49 11.96 -3.46
CA ILE A 270 -13.95 10.67 -3.93
C ILE A 270 -15.32 10.82 -4.59
N SER A 271 -15.46 10.24 -5.78
CA SER A 271 -16.68 10.27 -6.58
C SER A 271 -17.22 8.86 -6.79
N GLY A 272 -18.52 8.67 -6.55
CA GLY A 272 -19.22 7.43 -6.88
C GLY A 272 -19.08 6.30 -5.85
N SER A 273 -18.76 6.61 -4.59
CA SER A 273 -18.81 5.63 -3.49
C SER A 273 -20.23 5.47 -2.94
N ASP A 274 -20.54 4.27 -2.42
CA ASP A 274 -21.84 3.92 -1.83
C ASP A 274 -22.24 4.84 -0.67
N LEU A 275 -21.28 5.23 0.17
CA LEU A 275 -21.47 6.18 1.26
C LEU A 275 -21.53 7.66 0.78
N GLY A 276 -21.67 7.87 -0.52
CA GLY A 276 -21.70 9.18 -1.17
C GLY A 276 -20.31 9.68 -1.59
N SER A 277 -20.30 10.62 -2.53
CA SER A 277 -19.12 11.38 -2.91
C SER A 277 -18.82 12.44 -1.84
N GLY A 278 -17.54 12.75 -1.60
CA GLY A 278 -17.19 13.68 -0.54
C GLY A 278 -15.75 14.18 -0.57
N LEU A 279 -15.57 15.37 0.02
CA LEU A 279 -14.25 15.93 0.29
C LEU A 279 -13.64 15.27 1.52
N ARG A 280 -12.34 15.00 1.44
CA ARG A 280 -11.51 14.46 2.49
C ARG A 280 -10.37 15.43 2.75
N PHE A 281 -10.12 15.71 4.02
CA PHE A 281 -9.05 16.59 4.44
C PHE A 281 -8.19 15.88 5.47
N GLY A 282 -6.93 16.26 5.57
CA GLY A 282 -6.08 15.74 6.62
C GLY A 282 -4.77 16.48 6.74
N GLY A 283 -4.13 16.24 7.87
CA GLY A 283 -2.84 16.79 8.21
C GLY A 283 -1.96 15.70 8.80
N GLY A 284 -0.66 15.95 8.78
CA GLY A 284 0.31 15.08 9.43
C GLY A 284 1.50 15.86 9.93
N VAL A 285 2.12 15.38 11.00
CA VAL A 285 3.37 15.95 11.53
C VAL A 285 4.36 14.82 11.74
N THR A 286 5.52 14.94 11.11
CA THR A 286 6.63 13.99 11.23
C THR A 286 7.74 14.63 12.06
N ILE A 287 7.97 14.10 13.27
CA ILE A 287 9.05 14.52 14.16
C ILE A 287 10.06 13.38 14.25
N LYS A 288 11.16 13.51 13.50
CA LYS A 288 12.21 12.48 13.37
C LYS A 288 11.61 11.15 12.88
N THR A 289 11.40 10.22 13.80
CA THR A 289 10.88 8.88 13.52
C THR A 289 9.43 8.67 13.94
N LEU A 290 8.84 9.63 14.64
CA LEU A 290 7.42 9.63 15.00
C LEU A 290 6.64 10.38 13.93
N GLN A 291 5.50 9.83 13.53
CA GLN A 291 4.59 10.42 12.57
C GLN A 291 3.17 10.35 13.14
N PHE A 292 2.54 11.52 13.24
CA PHE A 292 1.15 11.66 13.66
C PHE A 292 0.35 12.10 12.44
N ASP A 293 -0.73 11.40 12.12
CA ASP A 293 -1.64 11.80 11.04
C ASP A 293 -3.08 11.90 11.55
N TYR A 294 -3.80 12.85 10.98
CA TYR A 294 -5.21 13.09 11.24
C TYR A 294 -5.96 13.24 9.91
N ALA A 295 -7.15 12.68 9.83
CA ALA A 295 -8.03 12.84 8.69
C ALA A 295 -9.48 13.06 9.10
N LEU A 296 -10.13 13.93 8.33
CA LEU A 296 -11.54 14.24 8.39
C LEU A 296 -12.18 13.79 7.08
N SER A 297 -13.17 12.91 7.18
CA SER A 297 -13.96 12.46 6.03
C SER A 297 -15.41 12.84 6.19
N SER A 298 -15.94 13.60 5.23
CA SER A 298 -17.38 13.90 5.17
C SER A 298 -18.12 12.81 4.39
N TYR A 299 -19.20 12.30 4.99
CA TYR A 299 -20.12 11.32 4.41
C TYR A 299 -21.52 11.91 4.15
N GLY A 300 -21.59 13.24 3.95
CA GLY A 300 -22.84 13.92 3.66
C GLY A 300 -23.86 13.78 4.79
N LYS A 301 -24.97 13.09 4.53
CA LYS A 301 -26.09 12.92 5.47
C LYS A 301 -25.72 12.13 6.73
N PHE A 302 -24.68 11.31 6.68
CA PHE A 302 -24.24 10.52 7.83
C PHE A 302 -23.32 11.31 8.78
N GLY A 303 -22.87 12.51 8.38
CA GLY A 303 -21.95 13.31 9.18
C GLY A 303 -20.48 13.08 8.83
N ALA A 304 -19.59 13.43 9.75
CA ALA A 304 -18.15 13.37 9.56
C ALA A 304 -17.52 12.28 10.43
N ALA A 305 -16.52 11.59 9.89
CA ALA A 305 -15.70 10.65 10.64
C ALA A 305 -14.27 11.18 10.83
N HIS A 306 -13.72 10.91 12.01
CA HIS A 306 -12.42 11.41 12.46
C HIS A 306 -11.47 10.24 12.63
N ARG A 307 -10.29 10.32 12.03
CA ARG A 307 -9.25 9.29 12.12
C ARG A 307 -7.95 9.86 12.62
N PHE A 308 -7.31 9.10 13.50
CA PHE A 308 -6.02 9.41 14.09
C PHE A 308 -5.08 8.24 13.87
N SER A 309 -3.82 8.51 13.58
CA SER A 309 -2.78 7.49 13.60
C SER A 309 -1.47 7.99 14.17
N LEU A 310 -0.74 7.05 14.77
CA LEU A 310 0.61 7.22 15.25
C LEU A 310 1.47 6.13 14.64
N ALA A 311 2.53 6.50 13.93
CA ALA A 311 3.54 5.59 13.42
C ALA A 311 4.91 5.92 14.03
N TYR A 312 5.64 4.87 14.38
CA TYR A 312 6.98 4.95 14.95
C TYR A 312 7.95 4.09 14.15
N LYS A 313 8.96 4.73 13.59
CA LYS A 313 10.05 4.11 12.82
C LYS A 313 11.27 3.91 13.73
N PHE A 314 11.87 2.73 13.72
CA PHE A 314 13.01 2.44 14.60
C PHE A 314 13.99 1.43 14.02
N GLY A 315 15.13 1.31 14.68
CA GLY A 315 16.25 0.48 14.25
C GLY A 315 17.05 1.09 13.11
N LYS A 316 17.97 0.29 12.56
CA LYS A 316 18.77 0.67 11.39
C LYS A 316 17.96 0.40 10.11
N PRO A 317 18.15 1.22 9.06
CA PRO A 317 17.55 0.93 7.77
C PRO A 317 18.14 -0.38 7.22
N ALA A 318 17.29 -1.30 6.76
CA ALA A 318 17.72 -2.62 6.31
C ALA A 318 18.41 -2.60 4.94
N ASP A 319 18.11 -1.60 4.11
CA ASP A 319 18.79 -1.34 2.84
C ASP A 319 19.30 0.11 2.84
N VAL A 320 20.60 0.30 3.01
CA VAL A 320 21.27 1.58 2.71
C VAL A 320 21.54 1.57 1.21
N THR A 321 20.89 2.46 0.46
CA THR A 321 21.19 2.61 -0.97
C THR A 321 22.64 3.09 -1.13
N PRO A 322 23.58 2.30 -1.68
CA PRO A 322 24.93 2.80 -1.95
C PRO A 322 24.86 3.75 -3.14
N HIS A 323 25.57 4.89 -3.07
CA HIS A 323 25.72 5.79 -4.21
C HIS A 323 26.68 5.18 -5.24
N LEU A 324 26.17 4.30 -6.12
CA LEU A 324 26.96 3.70 -7.21
C LEU A 324 27.01 4.62 -8.43
N SER A 325 28.16 4.70 -9.11
CA SER A 325 28.28 5.37 -10.40
C SER A 325 27.59 4.56 -11.52
N PRO A 326 27.27 5.17 -12.68
CA PRO A 326 26.68 4.42 -13.81
C PRO A 326 27.55 3.25 -14.32
N ALA A 327 28.88 3.35 -14.19
CA ALA A 327 29.79 2.25 -14.53
C ALA A 327 29.70 1.10 -13.53
N GLN A 328 29.65 1.42 -12.23
CA GLN A 328 29.48 0.42 -11.16
C GLN A 328 28.12 -0.28 -11.24
N GLU A 329 27.06 0.42 -11.67
CA GLU A 329 25.76 -0.21 -11.92
C GLU A 329 25.79 -1.22 -13.07
N LYS A 330 26.45 -0.87 -14.19
CA LYS A 330 26.66 -1.83 -15.29
C LYS A 330 27.50 -3.01 -14.84
N ALA A 331 28.50 -2.79 -14.00
CA ALA A 331 29.30 -3.85 -13.42
C ALA A 331 28.44 -4.81 -12.60
N VAL A 332 27.66 -4.32 -11.63
CA VAL A 332 26.76 -5.14 -10.80
C VAL A 332 25.73 -5.91 -11.66
N TRP A 333 25.12 -5.26 -12.66
CA TRP A 333 24.19 -5.94 -13.57
C TRP A 333 24.86 -7.09 -14.33
N LYS A 334 26.08 -6.88 -14.86
CA LYS A 334 26.86 -7.93 -15.52
C LYS A 334 27.23 -9.04 -14.55
N THR A 335 27.62 -8.70 -13.31
CA THR A 335 27.91 -9.66 -12.24
C THR A 335 26.72 -10.57 -11.93
N GLU A 336 25.51 -10.00 -11.81
CA GLU A 336 24.31 -10.80 -11.59
C GLU A 336 23.94 -11.67 -12.78
N ARG A 337 24.05 -11.13 -13.99
CA ARG A 337 23.78 -11.88 -15.21
C ARG A 337 24.74 -13.07 -15.33
N ALA A 338 26.00 -12.86 -14.99
CA ALA A 338 26.99 -13.94 -14.90
C ALA A 338 26.65 -14.96 -13.81
N ASN A 339 26.13 -14.53 -12.65
CA ASN A 339 25.67 -15.46 -11.60
C ASN A 339 24.50 -16.34 -12.07
N LEU A 340 23.60 -15.81 -12.91
CA LEU A 340 22.56 -16.62 -13.56
C LEU A 340 23.16 -17.61 -14.56
N MET A 341 24.12 -17.18 -15.39
CA MET A 341 24.85 -18.06 -16.31
C MET A 341 25.60 -19.18 -15.58
N MET A 342 26.18 -18.89 -14.41
CA MET A 342 26.82 -19.90 -13.56
C MET A 342 25.82 -20.96 -13.08
N ARG A 343 24.57 -20.59 -12.78
CA ARG A 343 23.51 -21.56 -12.41
C ARG A 343 23.07 -22.42 -13.59
N GLU A 344 23.17 -21.89 -14.81
CA GLU A 344 22.92 -22.61 -16.06
C GLU A 344 24.12 -23.45 -16.53
N ALA A 345 25.18 -23.58 -15.72
CA ALA A 345 26.44 -24.23 -16.06
C ALA A 345 27.19 -23.63 -17.28
N ARG A 346 26.86 -22.39 -17.66
CA ARG A 346 27.52 -21.65 -18.76
C ARG A 346 28.73 -20.87 -18.24
N TYR A 347 29.71 -21.60 -17.71
CA TYR A 347 30.83 -21.03 -16.96
C TYR A 347 31.74 -20.13 -17.83
N TYR A 348 31.98 -20.49 -19.09
CA TYR A 348 32.81 -19.68 -19.98
C TYR A 348 32.20 -18.30 -20.27
N GLU A 349 30.91 -18.26 -20.56
CA GLU A 349 30.19 -16.99 -20.76
C GLU A 349 30.10 -16.17 -19.47
N ALA A 350 29.95 -16.84 -18.33
CA ALA A 350 29.97 -16.18 -17.04
C ALA A 350 31.33 -15.51 -16.77
N VAL A 351 32.46 -16.16 -17.09
CA VAL A 351 33.81 -15.58 -16.97
C VAL A 351 33.96 -14.35 -17.85
N LEU A 352 33.49 -14.39 -19.11
CA LEU A 352 33.54 -13.23 -20.01
C LEU A 352 32.76 -12.04 -19.44
N GLU A 353 31.55 -12.27 -18.94
CA GLU A 353 30.76 -11.20 -18.37
C GLU A 353 31.27 -10.69 -17.02
N LEU A 354 31.91 -11.54 -16.23
CA LEU A 354 32.58 -11.12 -15.00
C LEU A 354 33.83 -10.29 -15.29
N ASN A 355 34.56 -10.59 -16.37
CA ASN A 355 35.70 -9.79 -16.79
C ASN A 355 35.24 -8.38 -17.19
N ASP A 356 34.19 -8.29 -18.01
CA ASP A 356 33.59 -7.01 -18.37
C ASP A 356 33.03 -6.27 -17.14
N ALA A 357 32.48 -6.98 -16.16
CA ALA A 357 32.03 -6.34 -14.92
C ALA A 357 33.21 -5.73 -14.13
N LEU A 358 34.31 -6.47 -14.01
CA LEU A 358 35.51 -6.03 -13.27
C LEU A 358 36.29 -4.92 -13.98
N THR A 359 36.22 -4.83 -15.32
CA THR A 359 36.77 -3.66 -16.03
C THR A 359 35.99 -2.38 -15.73
N LEU A 360 34.68 -2.50 -15.50
CA LEU A 360 33.81 -1.37 -15.16
C LEU A 360 33.87 -0.98 -13.68
N ASP A 361 34.03 -1.95 -12.78
CA ASP A 361 34.23 -1.75 -11.35
C ASP A 361 35.22 -2.76 -10.76
N PRO A 362 36.52 -2.43 -10.75
CA PRO A 362 37.56 -3.33 -10.25
C PRO A 362 37.42 -3.67 -8.76
N GLY A 363 36.73 -2.82 -7.99
CA GLY A 363 36.53 -2.99 -6.55
C GLY A 363 35.34 -3.87 -6.17
N ASN A 364 34.61 -4.40 -7.15
CA ASN A 364 33.42 -5.22 -6.89
C ASN A 364 33.81 -6.61 -6.35
N ILE A 365 33.76 -6.76 -5.01
CA ILE A 365 34.11 -7.99 -4.29
C ILE A 365 33.27 -9.18 -4.78
N GLN A 366 31.98 -8.97 -5.05
CA GLN A 366 31.09 -10.04 -5.49
C GLN A 366 31.47 -10.55 -6.89
N ALA A 367 31.87 -9.66 -7.79
CA ALA A 367 32.35 -10.03 -9.13
C ALA A 367 33.67 -10.80 -9.05
N LEU A 368 34.59 -10.41 -8.16
CA LEU A 368 35.85 -11.12 -7.92
C LEU A 368 35.63 -12.53 -7.38
N GLU A 369 34.73 -12.70 -6.40
CA GLU A 369 34.42 -14.01 -5.84
C GLU A 369 33.75 -14.94 -6.87
N LEU A 370 32.79 -14.41 -7.64
CA LEU A 370 32.15 -15.18 -8.71
C LEU A 370 33.15 -15.53 -9.81
N MET A 371 34.08 -14.62 -10.15
CA MET A 371 35.11 -14.87 -11.15
C MET A 371 35.98 -16.06 -10.75
N ARG A 372 36.47 -16.08 -9.50
CA ARG A 372 37.27 -17.20 -8.98
C ARG A 372 36.52 -18.53 -9.08
N LYS A 373 35.24 -18.55 -8.68
CA LYS A 373 34.40 -19.76 -8.77
C LYS A 373 34.12 -20.17 -10.21
N ALA A 374 33.86 -19.22 -11.11
CA ALA A 374 33.58 -19.52 -12.51
C ALA A 374 34.83 -20.10 -13.20
N SER A 375 36.00 -19.50 -12.98
CA SER A 375 37.28 -19.98 -13.53
C SER A 375 37.60 -21.40 -13.06
N SER A 376 37.42 -21.74 -11.78
CA SER A 376 37.66 -23.10 -11.29
C SER A 376 36.71 -24.12 -11.92
N MET A 377 35.45 -23.75 -12.17
CA MET A 377 34.47 -24.65 -12.80
C MET A 377 34.74 -24.85 -14.29
N VAL A 378 35.29 -23.85 -14.98
CA VAL A 378 35.76 -23.99 -16.38
C VAL A 378 36.90 -25.01 -16.47
N GLU A 379 37.86 -24.97 -15.54
CA GLU A 379 38.99 -25.91 -15.52
C GLU A 379 38.54 -27.36 -15.26
N VAL A 380 37.53 -27.57 -14.43
CA VAL A 380 36.97 -28.91 -14.14
C VAL A 380 36.10 -29.44 -15.29
N SER A 381 35.55 -28.55 -16.12
CA SER A 381 34.68 -28.92 -17.26
C SER A 381 35.44 -29.22 -18.57
N LYS A 382 36.74 -28.97 -18.60
CA LYS A 382 37.65 -29.38 -19.68
C LYS A 382 38.18 -30.79 -19.41
#